data_AF-A0A3B4ANT8-F1
#
_entry.id   AF-A0A3B4ANT8-F1
#
_cell.length_a   1.000
_cell.length_b   1.000
_cell.length_c   1.000
_cell.angle_alpha   90.00
_cell.angle_beta   90.00
_cell.angle_gamma   90.00
#
_symmetry.space_group_name_H-M   'P 1'
#
loop_
_entity.id
_entity.type
_entity.pdbx_description
1 polymer ?
#
loop_
_entity_poly.entity_id
_entity_poly.type
_entity_poly.pdbx_seq_one_letter_code
_entity_poly.pdbx_strand_id
1 'polypeptide(L)'
;PKKKANAAVLIGAYAVSNKRDTTWTLTDDRTNTASKRSCTLPVLTVVILYILMFSLPQAVQSGFVNFDTFKVEEYEHYERVENGDMNWIIPGKLLAFSSPQQRSRVDNGYPLHAPEAFFPFFRQHRVTDVVRLNKKLYDARRFESAGFTHHDLFFLDGSTPSDLIVRRFLHVCESAPGAVAVHCKAGLGRTGTLIGCYLMKHFLFTAAEAMAWMRICRPGSVIGPQQNFLLSKQQSLWVQGDIRKQQLQRRDDTSTNQNHRPEPMSRLLNAVDDLSISNGLHKSYSYDEVRVYVYVMSFISFSTL
;
A
#
# COMPACT_ATOMS: atom_id res chain seq x y z
N PRO A 1 -18.18 9.92 19.11
CA PRO A 1 -17.66 8.63 18.57
C PRO A 1 -16.40 8.80 17.70
N LYS A 2 -16.45 9.58 16.61
CA LYS A 2 -15.32 9.80 15.68
C LYS A 2 -14.05 10.37 16.34
N LYS A 3 -14.19 11.47 17.11
CA LYS A 3 -13.07 12.06 17.86
C LYS A 3 -12.42 11.07 18.84
N LYS A 4 -13.21 10.20 19.48
CA LYS A 4 -12.71 9.15 20.39
C LYS A 4 -11.92 8.07 19.64
N ALA A 5 -12.37 7.69 18.45
CA ALA A 5 -11.66 6.74 17.61
C ALA A 5 -10.32 7.31 17.13
N ASN A 6 -10.30 8.54 16.62
CA ASN A 6 -9.06 9.20 16.20
C ASN A 6 -8.08 9.37 17.36
N ALA A 7 -8.57 9.76 18.55
CA ALA A 7 -7.73 9.88 19.74
C ALA A 7 -7.11 8.54 20.14
N ALA A 8 -7.90 7.45 20.16
CA ALA A 8 -7.39 6.12 20.47
C ALA A 8 -6.34 5.66 19.45
N VAL A 9 -6.55 5.94 18.16
CA VAL A 9 -5.58 5.64 17.09
C VAL A 9 -4.25 6.37 17.32
N LEU A 10 -4.30 7.67 17.61
CA LEU A 10 -3.10 8.47 17.84
C LEU A 10 -2.33 7.98 19.08
N ILE A 11 -3.03 7.60 20.14
CA ILE A 11 -2.41 7.02 21.35
C ILE A 11 -1.72 5.70 21.03
N GLY A 12 -2.39 4.80 20.29
CA GLY A 12 -1.81 3.52 19.88
C GLY A 12 -0.58 3.69 18.97
N ALA A 13 -0.66 4.59 17.99
CA ALA A 13 0.45 4.90 17.09
C ALA A 13 1.65 5.48 17.87
N TYR A 14 1.41 6.39 18.82
CA TYR A 14 2.45 6.94 19.68
C TYR A 14 3.14 5.88 20.54
N ALA A 15 2.38 4.92 21.08
CA ALA A 15 2.95 3.82 21.87
C ALA A 15 3.87 2.91 21.03
N VAL A 16 3.42 2.52 19.83
CA VAL A 16 4.21 1.72 18.88
C VAL A 16 5.47 2.48 18.44
N SER A 17 5.36 3.77 18.15
CA SER A 17 6.49 4.63 17.77
C SER A 17 7.55 4.71 18.85
N ASN A 18 7.16 4.79 20.13
CA ASN A 18 8.08 4.97 21.25
C ASN A 18 8.65 3.66 21.82
N LYS A 19 8.53 2.54 21.08
CA LYS A 19 9.04 1.20 21.46
C LYS A 19 8.60 0.74 22.87
N ARG A 20 7.46 1.21 23.36
CA ARG A 20 6.87 0.73 24.61
C ARG A 20 5.85 -0.33 24.26
N ASP A 21 6.27 -1.58 24.41
CA ASP A 21 5.48 -2.82 24.45
C ASP A 21 4.31 -2.89 23.44
N THR A 22 4.49 -3.66 22.37
CA THR A 22 3.51 -3.85 21.29
C THR A 22 2.29 -4.69 21.69
N THR A 23 2.20 -5.10 22.96
CA THR A 23 1.20 -6.04 23.46
C THR A 23 0.14 -5.31 24.29
N TRP A 24 -0.74 -4.55 23.63
CA TRP A 24 -1.96 -4.08 24.30
C TRP A 24 -3.00 -5.19 24.26
N THR A 25 -3.16 -5.93 25.35
CA THR A 25 -4.43 -6.59 25.66
C THR A 25 -5.43 -5.49 25.99
N LEU A 26 -6.48 -5.34 25.17
CA LEU A 26 -7.70 -4.67 25.61
C LEU A 26 -8.22 -5.50 26.79
N THR A 27 -7.87 -5.11 28.02
CA THR A 27 -8.42 -5.73 29.22
C THR A 27 -9.91 -5.44 29.23
N ASP A 28 -10.72 -6.46 28.90
CA ASP A 28 -12.14 -6.49 29.19
C ASP A 28 -12.25 -6.45 30.72
N ASP A 29 -12.48 -5.26 31.25
CA ASP A 29 -12.52 -4.98 32.68
C ASP A 29 -13.82 -5.56 33.27
N ARG A 30 -13.89 -6.91 33.33
CA ARG A 30 -15.03 -7.66 33.89
C ARG A 30 -14.96 -7.79 35.42
N THR A 31 -13.99 -7.17 36.07
CA THR A 31 -13.81 -7.27 37.52
C THR A 31 -13.74 -5.90 38.17
N ASN A 32 -14.82 -5.12 38.07
CA ASN A 32 -15.13 -4.19 39.17
C ASN A 32 -16.63 -3.88 39.24
N THR A 33 -17.23 -4.33 40.34
CA THR A 33 -18.62 -4.08 40.71
C THR A 33 -18.79 -2.63 41.13
N ALA A 34 -19.35 -1.79 40.25
CA ALA A 34 -20.34 -0.73 40.54
C ALA A 34 -20.38 0.30 39.40
N SER A 35 -21.61 0.72 39.06
CA SER A 35 -21.97 1.75 38.06
C SER A 35 -21.96 1.30 36.59
N LYS A 36 -23.12 0.76 36.17
CA LYS A 36 -23.47 0.47 34.79
C LYS A 36 -23.54 1.76 33.95
N ARG A 37 -22.45 2.08 33.26
CA ARG A 37 -22.48 2.72 31.93
C ARG A 37 -21.47 1.99 31.05
N SER A 38 -21.92 0.89 30.46
CA SER A 38 -21.16 0.11 29.49
C SER A 38 -20.73 1.05 28.36
N CYS A 39 -19.46 1.47 28.38
CA CYS A 39 -18.84 2.15 27.25
C CYS A 39 -18.53 1.08 26.21
N THR A 40 -19.54 0.63 25.48
CA THR A 40 -19.31 -0.05 24.21
C THR A 40 -18.64 0.95 23.27
N LEU A 41 -17.30 0.91 23.23
CA LEU A 41 -16.57 1.47 22.09
C LEU A 41 -17.22 0.85 20.84
N PRO A 42 -17.67 1.66 19.87
CA PRO A 42 -18.29 1.09 18.67
C PRO A 42 -17.33 0.05 18.08
N VAL A 43 -17.81 -1.14 17.71
CA VAL A 43 -17.00 -2.22 17.11
C VAL A 43 -16.08 -1.69 15.99
N LEU A 44 -16.56 -0.69 15.26
CA LEU A 44 -15.83 0.10 14.27
C LEU A 44 -14.50 0.70 14.77
N THR A 45 -14.49 1.24 15.98
CA THR A 45 -13.31 1.88 16.60
C THR A 45 -12.27 0.84 16.99
N VAL A 46 -12.68 -0.31 17.54
CA VAL A 46 -11.78 -1.39 17.96
C VAL A 46 -11.10 -2.03 16.75
N VAL A 47 -11.87 -2.26 15.68
CA VAL A 47 -11.36 -2.80 14.41
C VAL A 47 -10.36 -1.86 13.75
N ILE A 48 -10.66 -0.56 13.68
CA ILE A 48 -9.72 0.45 13.15
C ILE A 48 -8.45 0.49 14.00
N LEU A 49 -8.57 0.44 15.33
CA LEU A 49 -7.43 0.38 16.24
C LEU A 49 -6.57 -0.84 15.96
N TYR A 50 -7.18 -2.02 15.87
CA TYR A 50 -6.50 -3.28 15.64
C TYR A 50 -5.71 -3.22 14.33
N ILE A 51 -6.36 -2.86 13.22
CA ILE A 51 -5.69 -2.83 11.91
C ILE A 51 -4.56 -1.80 11.86
N LEU A 52 -4.71 -0.64 12.52
CA LEU A 52 -3.65 0.37 12.61
C LEU A 52 -2.50 -0.09 13.54
N MET A 53 -2.83 -0.81 14.60
CA MET A 53 -1.86 -1.45 15.51
C MET A 53 -1.07 -2.59 14.86
N PHE A 54 -1.60 -3.27 13.84
CA PHE A 54 -0.85 -4.33 13.14
C PHE A 54 -0.16 -3.83 11.86
N SER A 55 -0.75 -2.86 11.15
CA SER A 55 -0.13 -2.27 9.96
C SER A 55 1.10 -1.43 10.27
N LEU A 56 1.10 -0.68 11.38
CA LEU A 56 2.23 0.17 11.73
C LEU A 56 3.49 -0.63 12.11
N PRO A 57 3.43 -1.70 12.94
CA PRO A 57 4.56 -2.59 13.16
C PRO A 57 5.09 -3.21 11.86
N GLN A 58 4.21 -3.69 10.97
CA GLN A 58 4.64 -4.23 9.69
C GLN A 58 5.34 -3.19 8.82
N ALA A 59 4.84 -1.94 8.81
CA ALA A 59 5.45 -0.82 8.11
C ALA A 59 6.81 -0.43 8.72
N VAL A 60 6.94 -0.40 10.04
CA VAL A 60 8.20 -0.17 10.76
C VAL A 60 9.21 -1.29 10.45
N GLN A 61 8.78 -2.56 10.52
CA GLN A 61 9.62 -3.71 10.19
C GLN A 61 10.06 -3.71 8.73
N SER A 62 9.21 -3.22 7.83
CA SER A 62 9.51 -3.07 6.40
C SER A 62 10.31 -1.80 6.09
N GLY A 63 10.63 -0.96 7.08
CA GLY A 63 11.39 0.28 6.92
C GLY A 63 10.64 1.41 6.22
N PHE A 64 9.29 1.38 6.20
CA PHE A 64 8.49 2.39 5.51
C PHE A 64 8.32 3.69 6.31
N VAL A 65 8.53 3.64 7.62
CA VAL A 65 8.52 4.82 8.47
C VAL A 65 9.62 4.72 9.50
N ASN A 66 10.37 5.81 9.63
CA ASN A 66 11.27 6.04 10.72
C ASN A 66 10.91 7.40 11.31
N PHE A 67 10.34 7.37 12.51
CA PHE A 67 9.83 8.56 13.19
C PHE A 67 10.94 9.55 13.57
N ASP A 68 12.19 9.10 13.72
CA ASP A 68 13.33 9.97 14.03
C ASP A 68 13.79 10.77 12.81
N THR A 69 13.54 10.25 11.60
CA THR A 69 13.98 10.87 10.34
C THR A 69 12.82 11.32 9.45
N PHE A 70 11.58 11.19 9.93
CA PHE A 70 10.40 11.54 9.16
C PHE A 70 10.30 13.07 9.00
N LYS A 71 10.23 13.53 7.75
CA LYS A 71 10.16 14.96 7.42
C LYS A 71 8.71 15.41 7.35
N VAL A 72 8.18 15.91 8.46
CA VAL A 72 6.78 16.34 8.58
C VAL A 72 6.49 17.46 7.60
N GLU A 73 7.40 18.43 7.45
CA GLU A 73 7.21 19.59 6.58
C GLU A 73 7.13 19.20 5.11
N GLU A 74 7.93 18.21 4.68
CA GLU A 74 7.88 17.69 3.31
C GLU A 74 6.55 16.98 3.06
N TYR A 75 6.10 16.15 4.00
CA TYR A 75 4.81 15.46 3.92
C TYR A 75 3.64 16.46 3.85
N GLU A 76 3.56 17.41 4.78
CA GLU A 76 2.48 18.41 4.85
C GLU A 76 2.51 19.40 3.68
N HIS A 77 3.69 19.63 3.09
CA HIS A 77 3.79 20.45 1.88
C HIS A 77 3.15 19.71 0.69
N TYR A 78 3.62 18.51 0.37
CA TYR A 78 3.23 17.83 -0.87
C TYR A 78 1.84 17.14 -0.81
N GLU A 79 1.28 16.91 0.38
CA GLU A 79 -0.09 16.41 0.48
C GLU A 79 -1.15 17.42 0.01
N ARG A 80 -0.80 18.71 -0.03
CA ARG A 80 -1.74 19.77 -0.42
C ARG A 80 -1.95 19.80 -1.93
N VAL A 81 -3.17 20.15 -2.33
CA VAL A 81 -3.57 20.27 -3.74
C VAL A 81 -2.69 21.27 -4.48
N GLU A 82 -2.37 22.39 -3.84
CA GLU A 82 -1.48 23.41 -4.40
C GLU A 82 -0.06 22.95 -4.71
N ASN A 83 0.40 21.86 -4.09
CA ASN A 83 1.77 21.36 -4.24
C ASN A 83 1.82 19.99 -4.93
N GLY A 84 0.70 19.52 -5.50
CA GLY A 84 0.64 18.33 -6.35
C GLY A 84 -0.22 17.18 -5.82
N ASP A 85 -0.71 17.27 -4.58
CA ASP A 85 -1.55 16.23 -3.94
C ASP A 85 -0.91 14.84 -4.04
N MET A 86 0.26 14.70 -3.40
CA MET A 86 1.12 13.51 -3.46
C MET A 86 1.48 12.99 -2.07
N ASN A 87 1.55 11.67 -1.92
CA ASN A 87 2.10 11.05 -0.71
C ASN A 87 2.89 9.79 -1.06
N TRP A 88 4.00 9.57 -0.35
CA TRP A 88 4.70 8.30 -0.37
C TRP A 88 3.88 7.23 0.34
N ILE A 89 3.64 6.11 -0.35
CA ILE A 89 3.09 4.90 0.29
C ILE A 89 4.21 3.97 0.71
N ILE A 90 5.26 3.87 -0.12
CA ILE A 90 6.51 3.19 0.20
C ILE A 90 7.63 4.16 -0.15
N PRO A 91 8.32 4.77 0.83
CA PRO A 91 9.36 5.77 0.57
C PRO A 91 10.41 5.26 -0.43
N GLY A 92 10.68 6.08 -1.46
CA GLY A 92 11.65 5.74 -2.51
C GLY A 92 11.21 4.63 -3.47
N LYS A 93 9.99 4.06 -3.32
CA LYS A 93 9.49 3.02 -4.22
C LYS A 93 8.14 3.33 -4.86
N LEU A 94 7.11 3.67 -4.09
CA LEU A 94 5.75 3.91 -4.60
C LEU A 94 5.19 5.24 -4.09
N LEU A 95 5.00 6.17 -5.03
CA LEU A 95 4.38 7.47 -4.81
C LEU A 95 2.96 7.46 -5.38
N ALA A 96 1.97 7.86 -4.59
CA ALA A 96 0.59 8.06 -5.04
C ALA A 96 0.32 9.55 -5.24
N PHE A 97 -0.29 9.93 -6.36
CA PHE A 97 -0.61 11.33 -6.63
C PHE A 97 -1.89 11.54 -7.46
N SER A 98 -2.36 12.79 -7.48
CA SER A 98 -3.48 13.25 -8.32
C SER A 98 -3.13 13.32 -9.81
N SER A 99 -4.11 13.25 -10.71
CA SER A 99 -3.84 13.33 -12.15
C SER A 99 -3.34 14.70 -12.55
N PRO A 100 -2.21 14.80 -13.27
CA PRO A 100 -1.89 15.99 -14.03
C PRO A 100 -2.99 16.31 -15.04
N GLN A 101 -3.03 17.57 -15.46
CA GLN A 101 -3.92 18.11 -16.49
C GLN A 101 -3.12 18.57 -17.72
N GLN A 102 -3.82 18.84 -18.82
CA GLN A 102 -3.17 19.31 -20.04
C GLN A 102 -2.42 20.64 -19.86
N ARG A 103 -2.84 21.50 -18.94
CA ARG A 103 -2.17 22.78 -18.63
C ARG A 103 -2.33 23.10 -17.16
N SER A 104 -1.34 23.79 -16.59
CA SER A 104 -1.47 24.35 -15.25
C SER A 104 -2.47 25.51 -15.32
N ARG A 105 -3.49 25.48 -14.46
CA ARG A 105 -4.52 26.53 -14.39
C ARG A 105 -5.19 26.50 -13.02
N VAL A 106 -5.79 27.62 -12.61
CA VAL A 106 -6.67 27.62 -11.44
C VAL A 106 -8.09 27.31 -11.89
N ASP A 107 -8.73 26.34 -11.24
CA ASP A 107 -10.11 25.93 -11.47
C ASP A 107 -10.87 26.00 -10.14
N ASN A 108 -11.88 26.87 -10.06
CA ASN A 108 -12.65 27.13 -8.84
C ASN A 108 -11.79 27.42 -7.59
N GLY A 109 -10.70 28.17 -7.77
CA GLY A 109 -9.75 28.51 -6.69
C GLY A 109 -8.70 27.44 -6.39
N TYR A 110 -8.76 26.27 -7.04
CA TYR A 110 -7.79 25.20 -6.87
C TYR A 110 -6.82 25.12 -8.06
N PRO A 111 -5.51 25.08 -7.83
CA PRO A 111 -4.54 24.89 -8.90
C PRO A 111 -4.59 23.45 -9.41
N LEU A 112 -4.73 23.34 -10.72
CA LEU A 112 -4.51 22.13 -11.49
C LEU A 112 -3.11 22.18 -12.06
N HIS A 113 -2.40 21.05 -12.02
CA HIS A 113 -0.98 20.98 -12.38
C HIS A 113 -0.77 20.26 -13.71
N ALA A 114 0.04 20.84 -14.59
CA ALA A 114 0.58 20.13 -15.75
C ALA A 114 1.68 19.12 -15.33
N PRO A 115 2.03 18.14 -16.17
CA PRO A 115 3.11 17.19 -15.89
C PRO A 115 4.42 17.83 -15.40
N GLU A 116 4.82 18.96 -15.97
CA GLU A 116 6.09 19.64 -15.68
C GLU A 116 6.20 20.11 -14.24
N ALA A 117 5.08 20.42 -13.58
CA ALA A 117 5.06 20.81 -12.18
C ALA A 117 5.61 19.68 -11.26
N PHE A 118 5.51 18.42 -11.69
CA PHE A 118 5.95 17.27 -10.93
C PHE A 118 7.42 16.91 -11.16
N PHE A 119 8.04 17.40 -12.25
CA PHE A 119 9.38 16.96 -12.66
C PHE A 119 10.47 17.26 -11.63
N PRO A 120 10.53 18.44 -10.97
CA PRO A 120 11.55 18.72 -9.96
C PRO A 120 11.52 17.69 -8.82
N PHE A 121 10.33 17.44 -8.28
CA PHE A 121 10.12 16.45 -7.22
C PHE A 121 10.49 15.03 -7.72
N PHE A 122 10.00 14.65 -8.91
CA PHE A 122 10.26 13.31 -9.45
C PHE A 122 11.74 13.05 -9.65
N ARG A 123 12.51 14.03 -10.16
CA ARG A 123 13.96 13.90 -10.32
C ARG A 123 14.69 13.84 -9.00
N GLN A 124 14.35 14.73 -8.06
CA GLN A 124 14.94 14.76 -6.73
C GLN A 124 14.76 13.41 -6.00
N HIS A 125 13.59 12.78 -6.18
CA HIS A 125 13.25 11.52 -5.52
C HIS A 125 13.42 10.27 -6.39
N ARG A 126 14.17 10.38 -7.50
CA ARG A 126 14.51 9.24 -8.39
C ARG A 126 13.29 8.46 -8.87
N VAL A 127 12.20 9.15 -9.18
CA VAL A 127 11.07 8.57 -9.91
C VAL A 127 11.51 8.32 -11.34
N THR A 128 11.34 7.09 -11.82
CA THR A 128 11.72 6.66 -13.18
C THR A 128 10.50 6.34 -14.03
N ASP A 129 9.42 5.89 -13.40
CA ASP A 129 8.23 5.39 -14.08
C ASP A 129 6.97 6.09 -13.58
N VAL A 130 6.06 6.41 -14.51
CA VAL A 130 4.75 6.99 -14.22
C VAL A 130 3.67 6.06 -14.73
N VAL A 131 2.78 5.63 -13.84
CA VAL A 131 1.64 4.76 -14.16
C VAL A 131 0.35 5.56 -14.11
N ARG A 132 -0.36 5.62 -15.23
CA ARG A 132 -1.67 6.24 -15.38
C ARG A 132 -2.79 5.21 -15.40
N LEU A 133 -3.78 5.39 -14.53
CA LEU A 133 -4.92 4.47 -14.38
C LEU A 133 -6.26 5.04 -14.88
N ASN A 134 -6.31 6.34 -15.20
CA ASN A 134 -7.50 7.06 -15.66
C ASN A 134 -7.49 7.36 -17.16
N LYS A 135 -8.62 7.91 -17.64
CA LYS A 135 -8.71 8.46 -19.00
C LYS A 135 -7.63 9.53 -19.16
N LYS A 136 -7.12 9.68 -20.39
CA LYS A 136 -6.05 10.63 -20.71
C LYS A 136 -6.53 12.07 -20.48
N LEU A 137 -5.98 12.73 -19.46
CA LEU A 137 -6.19 14.16 -19.18
C LEU A 137 -4.99 15.03 -19.62
N TYR A 138 -3.91 14.37 -20.03
CA TYR A 138 -2.69 14.97 -20.54
C TYR A 138 -2.01 13.99 -21.53
N ASP A 139 -1.09 14.49 -22.35
CA ASP A 139 -0.28 13.65 -23.25
C ASP A 139 0.90 12.98 -22.51
N ALA A 140 1.00 11.64 -22.59
CA ALA A 140 2.07 10.85 -21.98
C ALA A 140 3.46 11.28 -22.46
N ARG A 141 3.56 11.75 -23.71
CA ARG A 141 4.81 12.23 -24.32
C ARG A 141 5.50 13.33 -23.53
N ARG A 142 4.78 14.06 -22.68
CA ARG A 142 5.35 15.10 -21.82
C ARG A 142 6.25 14.52 -20.73
N PHE A 143 5.88 13.37 -20.16
CA PHE A 143 6.74 12.65 -19.23
C PHE A 143 7.89 11.94 -19.98
N GLU A 144 7.59 11.31 -21.11
CA GLU A 144 8.59 10.59 -21.94
C GLU A 144 9.71 11.53 -22.41
N SER A 145 9.34 12.71 -22.92
CA SER A 145 10.31 13.74 -23.37
C SER A 145 11.15 14.30 -22.23
N ALA A 146 10.71 14.15 -20.98
CA ALA A 146 11.42 14.58 -19.79
C ALA A 146 12.28 13.47 -19.15
N GLY A 147 12.31 12.28 -19.76
CA GLY A 147 13.12 11.14 -19.33
C GLY A 147 12.42 10.14 -18.40
N PHE A 148 11.09 10.20 -18.28
CA PHE A 148 10.31 9.25 -17.48
C PHE A 148 9.63 8.21 -18.38
N THR A 149 9.65 6.93 -17.98
CA THR A 149 8.87 5.88 -18.65
C THR A 149 7.40 6.03 -18.29
N HIS A 150 6.50 6.04 -19.27
CA HIS A 150 5.06 6.18 -19.05
C HIS A 150 4.30 4.89 -19.35
N HIS A 151 3.39 4.49 -18.45
CA HIS A 151 2.59 3.27 -18.56
C HIS A 151 1.10 3.58 -18.44
N ASP A 152 0.33 3.27 -19.49
CA ASP A 152 -1.13 3.35 -19.47
C ASP A 152 -1.75 2.00 -19.04
N LEU A 153 -2.27 1.93 -17.81
CA LEU A 153 -2.95 0.76 -17.23
C LEU A 153 -4.40 1.11 -16.88
N PHE A 154 -5.15 1.56 -17.87
CA PHE A 154 -6.51 2.08 -17.70
C PHE A 154 -7.51 1.03 -17.20
N PHE A 155 -8.34 1.42 -16.22
CA PHE A 155 -9.61 0.78 -15.89
C PHE A 155 -10.63 1.79 -15.37
N LEU A 156 -11.91 1.39 -15.39
CA LEU A 156 -13.05 2.28 -15.10
C LEU A 156 -13.00 2.83 -13.66
N ASP A 157 -13.51 4.05 -13.49
CA ASP A 157 -13.55 4.67 -12.18
C ASP A 157 -14.55 3.95 -11.26
N GLY A 158 -14.19 3.74 -10.00
CA GLY A 158 -14.98 2.96 -9.05
C GLY A 158 -15.01 1.43 -9.30
N SER A 159 -14.43 0.94 -10.40
CA SER A 159 -14.32 -0.50 -10.67
C SER A 159 -13.06 -1.11 -10.03
N THR A 160 -12.93 -2.43 -10.17
CA THR A 160 -11.73 -3.19 -9.79
C THR A 160 -10.86 -3.46 -11.03
N PRO A 161 -9.52 -3.62 -10.88
CA PRO A 161 -8.65 -3.97 -11.99
C PRO A 161 -8.80 -5.45 -12.35
N SER A 162 -8.50 -5.79 -13.60
CA SER A 162 -8.38 -7.19 -14.03
C SER A 162 -7.04 -7.78 -13.58
N ASP A 163 -6.95 -9.11 -13.54
CA ASP A 163 -5.71 -9.82 -13.21
C ASP A 163 -4.55 -9.52 -14.18
N LEU A 164 -4.87 -9.16 -15.41
CA LEU A 164 -3.88 -8.68 -16.38
C LEU A 164 -3.29 -7.33 -15.94
N ILE A 165 -4.14 -6.39 -15.51
CA ILE A 165 -3.69 -5.07 -15.03
C ILE A 165 -2.86 -5.23 -13.77
N VAL A 166 -3.28 -6.08 -12.82
CA VAL A 166 -2.51 -6.36 -11.60
C VAL A 166 -1.13 -6.92 -11.95
N ARG A 167 -1.05 -7.94 -12.81
CA ARG A 167 0.24 -8.52 -13.22
C ARG A 167 1.15 -7.51 -13.92
N ARG A 168 0.61 -6.69 -14.83
CA ARG A 168 1.38 -5.64 -15.51
C ARG A 168 1.89 -4.59 -14.54
N PHE A 169 1.05 -4.14 -13.62
CA PHE A 169 1.45 -3.19 -12.59
C PHE A 169 2.59 -3.72 -11.72
N LEU A 170 2.44 -4.95 -11.19
CA LEU A 170 3.48 -5.58 -10.40
C LEU A 170 4.79 -5.71 -11.19
N HIS A 171 4.73 -6.10 -12.45
CA HIS A 171 5.90 -6.19 -13.32
C HIS A 171 6.61 -4.84 -13.52
N VAL A 172 5.85 -3.76 -13.75
CA VAL A 172 6.41 -2.39 -13.84
C VAL A 172 7.13 -2.04 -12.53
N CYS A 173 6.47 -2.24 -11.39
CA CYS A 173 7.08 -1.93 -10.09
C CYS A 173 8.33 -2.77 -9.80
N GLU A 174 8.34 -4.05 -10.19
CA GLU A 174 9.48 -4.95 -10.00
C GLU A 174 10.67 -4.65 -10.93
N SER A 175 10.40 -4.08 -12.11
CA SER A 175 11.43 -3.82 -13.14
C SER A 175 11.94 -2.38 -13.12
N ALA A 176 11.19 -1.45 -12.52
CA ALA A 176 11.57 -0.05 -12.44
C ALA A 176 12.89 0.14 -11.67
N PRO A 177 13.90 0.82 -12.26
CA PRO A 177 15.19 1.05 -11.61
C PRO A 177 15.11 2.08 -10.47
N GLY A 178 14.03 2.88 -10.42
CA GLY A 178 13.77 3.82 -9.35
C GLY A 178 12.34 3.71 -8.80
N ALA A 179 11.85 4.83 -8.29
CA ALA A 179 10.50 4.94 -7.78
C ALA A 179 9.47 4.99 -8.91
N VAL A 180 8.27 4.47 -8.63
CA VAL A 180 7.12 4.51 -9.53
C VAL A 180 6.07 5.46 -8.97
N ALA A 181 5.71 6.48 -9.75
CA ALA A 181 4.63 7.39 -9.43
C ALA A 181 3.33 6.90 -10.08
N VAL A 182 2.30 6.66 -9.26
CA VAL A 182 1.04 6.04 -9.69
C VAL A 182 -0.10 7.02 -9.47
N HIS A 183 -0.90 7.27 -10.51
CA HIS A 183 -2.08 8.12 -10.38
C HIS A 183 -3.31 7.55 -11.09
N CYS A 184 -4.46 7.93 -10.56
CA CYS A 184 -5.73 7.81 -11.26
C CYS A 184 -6.30 9.22 -11.47
N LYS A 185 -7.57 9.50 -11.12
CA LYS A 185 -8.07 10.89 -11.09
C LYS A 185 -7.59 11.62 -9.84
N ALA A 186 -7.97 11.12 -8.66
CA ALA A 186 -7.64 11.70 -7.36
C ALA A 186 -6.49 10.98 -6.64
N GLY A 187 -5.90 9.93 -7.24
CA GLY A 187 -4.81 9.19 -6.59
C GLY A 187 -5.23 8.30 -5.41
N LEU A 188 -6.53 7.99 -5.25
CA LEU A 188 -7.06 7.28 -4.06
C LEU A 188 -7.51 5.84 -4.35
N GLY A 189 -8.63 5.66 -5.05
CA GLY A 189 -9.26 4.33 -5.21
C GLY A 189 -8.43 3.37 -6.06
N ARG A 190 -8.36 3.62 -7.36
CA ARG A 190 -7.65 2.77 -8.32
C ARG A 190 -6.15 2.67 -8.00
N THR A 191 -5.55 3.80 -7.66
CA THR A 191 -4.14 3.91 -7.23
C THR A 191 -3.87 3.05 -6.00
N GLY A 192 -4.62 3.28 -4.92
CA GLY A 192 -4.47 2.49 -3.69
C GLY A 192 -4.75 1.00 -3.92
N THR A 193 -5.65 0.64 -4.83
CA THR A 193 -5.95 -0.77 -5.11
C THR A 193 -4.72 -1.49 -5.69
N LEU A 194 -4.04 -0.90 -6.68
CA LEU A 194 -2.86 -1.53 -7.26
C LEU A 194 -1.64 -1.48 -6.32
N ILE A 195 -1.42 -0.37 -5.60
CA ILE A 195 -0.36 -0.29 -4.59
C ILE A 195 -0.61 -1.30 -3.46
N GLY A 196 -1.87 -1.49 -3.05
CA GLY A 196 -2.27 -2.51 -2.08
C GLY A 196 -1.90 -3.93 -2.53
N CYS A 197 -2.06 -4.25 -3.82
CA CYS A 197 -1.60 -5.52 -4.35
C CYS A 197 -0.08 -5.72 -4.20
N TYR A 198 0.71 -4.66 -4.41
CA TYR A 198 2.16 -4.69 -4.24
C TYR A 198 2.55 -4.88 -2.77
N LEU A 199 1.91 -4.16 -1.85
CA LEU A 199 2.12 -4.30 -0.41
C LEU A 199 1.89 -5.75 0.07
N MET A 200 0.76 -6.35 -0.32
CA MET A 200 0.47 -7.73 0.04
C MET A 200 1.49 -8.70 -0.56
N LYS A 201 1.83 -8.56 -1.85
CA LYS A 201 2.74 -9.48 -2.53
C LYS A 201 4.17 -9.43 -1.99
N HIS A 202 4.70 -8.24 -1.71
CA HIS A 202 6.11 -8.08 -1.39
C HIS A 202 6.40 -8.01 0.11
N PHE A 203 5.42 -7.59 0.91
CA PHE A 203 5.61 -7.31 2.33
C PHE A 203 4.65 -8.08 3.22
N LEU A 204 3.88 -9.03 2.67
CA LEU A 204 2.95 -9.89 3.42
C LEU A 204 1.93 -9.15 4.28
N PHE A 205 1.62 -7.89 3.95
CA PHE A 205 0.48 -7.20 4.55
C PHE A 205 -0.78 -8.02 4.26
N THR A 206 -1.67 -8.12 5.23
CA THR A 206 -3.07 -8.46 4.97
C THR A 206 -3.72 -7.33 4.17
N ALA A 207 -4.83 -7.60 3.48
CA ALA A 207 -5.59 -6.57 2.78
C ALA A 207 -6.03 -5.45 3.73
N ALA A 208 -6.41 -5.81 4.96
CA ALA A 208 -6.78 -4.85 6.00
C ALA A 208 -5.61 -3.95 6.37
N GLU A 209 -4.44 -4.53 6.68
CA GLU A 209 -3.25 -3.74 7.02
C GLU A 209 -2.80 -2.86 5.87
N ALA A 210 -2.82 -3.36 4.63
CA ALA A 210 -2.45 -2.58 3.44
C ALA A 210 -3.39 -1.37 3.27
N MET A 211 -4.71 -1.57 3.42
CA MET A 211 -5.69 -0.48 3.37
C MET A 211 -5.46 0.55 4.48
N ALA A 212 -5.19 0.10 5.72
CA ALA A 212 -4.95 1.00 6.83
C ALA A 212 -3.66 1.79 6.67
N TRP A 213 -2.56 1.13 6.30
CA TRP A 213 -1.29 1.78 5.99
C TRP A 213 -1.45 2.86 4.92
N MET A 214 -2.09 2.51 3.80
CA MET A 214 -2.35 3.48 2.74
C MET A 214 -3.22 4.65 3.20
N ARG A 215 -4.16 4.44 4.13
CA ARG A 215 -5.00 5.52 4.67
C ARG A 215 -4.28 6.37 5.73
N ILE A 216 -3.26 5.83 6.39
CA ILE A 216 -2.32 6.63 7.20
C ILE A 216 -1.51 7.55 6.27
N CYS A 217 -0.92 6.99 5.21
CA CYS A 217 -0.09 7.76 4.28
C CYS A 217 -0.87 8.73 3.40
N ARG A 218 -2.06 8.32 2.95
CA ARG A 218 -2.92 9.05 2.01
C ARG A 218 -4.39 8.77 2.30
N PRO A 219 -5.04 9.61 3.13
CA PRO A 219 -6.43 9.43 3.54
C PRO A 219 -7.39 9.22 2.37
N GLY A 220 -8.33 8.29 2.53
CA GLY A 220 -9.33 7.95 1.50
C GLY A 220 -8.88 6.92 0.46
N SER A 221 -7.67 6.38 0.56
CA SER A 221 -7.19 5.30 -0.32
C SER A 221 -8.05 4.03 -0.24
N VAL A 222 -8.25 3.39 -1.40
CA VAL A 222 -9.11 2.20 -1.63
C VAL A 222 -10.59 2.45 -1.30
N ILE A 223 -11.44 2.46 -2.33
CA ILE A 223 -12.82 2.95 -2.22
C ILE A 223 -13.82 1.87 -2.65
N GLY A 224 -14.87 1.69 -1.85
CA GLY A 224 -16.04 0.89 -2.22
C GLY A 224 -15.69 -0.57 -2.58
N PRO A 225 -16.09 -1.08 -3.76
CA PRO A 225 -15.85 -2.47 -4.19
C PRO A 225 -14.38 -2.90 -4.21
N GLN A 226 -13.46 -1.94 -4.32
CA GLN A 226 -12.02 -2.22 -4.34
C GLN A 226 -11.50 -2.83 -3.02
N GLN A 227 -12.18 -2.58 -1.91
CA GLN A 227 -11.84 -3.17 -0.61
C GLN A 227 -12.04 -4.69 -0.63
N ASN A 228 -13.18 -5.14 -1.15
CA ASN A 228 -13.49 -6.56 -1.31
C ASN A 228 -12.55 -7.24 -2.30
N PHE A 229 -12.12 -6.52 -3.33
CA PHE A 229 -11.12 -7.01 -4.27
C PHE A 229 -9.77 -7.29 -3.61
N LEU A 230 -9.28 -6.39 -2.74
CA LEU A 230 -8.02 -6.65 -2.02
C LEU A 230 -8.15 -7.86 -1.10
N LEU A 231 -9.27 -7.98 -0.38
CA LEU A 231 -9.56 -9.14 0.47
C LEU A 231 -9.52 -10.45 -0.33
N SER A 232 -10.13 -10.48 -1.52
CA SER A 232 -10.15 -11.69 -2.35
C SER A 232 -8.79 -12.01 -3.00
N LYS A 233 -7.89 -11.02 -3.14
CA LYS A 233 -6.56 -11.20 -3.74
C LYS A 233 -5.46 -11.59 -2.77
N GLN A 234 -5.64 -11.34 -1.47
CA GLN A 234 -4.62 -11.51 -0.43
C GLN A 234 -3.86 -12.84 -0.54
N GLN A 235 -4.57 -13.97 -0.46
CA GLN A 235 -3.94 -15.30 -0.48
C GLN A 235 -3.12 -15.54 -1.75
N SER A 236 -3.68 -15.23 -2.92
CA SER A 236 -2.96 -15.44 -4.18
C SER A 236 -1.72 -14.55 -4.31
N LEU A 237 -1.74 -13.34 -3.74
CA LEU A 237 -0.63 -12.40 -3.81
C LEU A 237 0.49 -12.79 -2.85
N TRP A 238 0.16 -13.31 -1.67
CA TRP A 238 1.14 -13.89 -0.74
C TRP A 238 1.90 -15.05 -1.38
N VAL A 239 1.17 -16.01 -1.95
CA VAL A 239 1.76 -17.15 -2.67
C VAL A 239 2.67 -16.68 -3.82
N GLN A 240 2.22 -15.71 -4.62
CA GLN A 240 3.06 -15.13 -5.69
C GLN A 240 4.31 -14.43 -5.15
N GLY A 241 4.23 -13.83 -3.96
CA GLY A 241 5.35 -13.23 -3.24
C GLY A 241 6.39 -14.26 -2.86
N ASP A 242 5.96 -15.37 -2.26
CA ASP A 242 6.85 -16.45 -1.82
C ASP A 242 7.54 -17.15 -2.99
N ILE A 243 6.79 -17.44 -4.06
CA ILE A 243 7.36 -17.97 -5.32
C ILE A 243 8.44 -17.02 -5.85
N ARG A 244 8.19 -15.71 -5.83
CA ARG A 244 9.16 -14.71 -6.30
C ARG A 244 10.42 -14.68 -5.45
N LYS A 245 10.31 -14.75 -4.12
CA LYS A 245 11.46 -14.79 -3.20
C LYS A 245 12.33 -16.03 -3.47
N GLN A 246 11.70 -17.19 -3.63
CA GLN A 246 12.40 -18.43 -3.96
C GLN A 246 13.14 -18.33 -5.30
N GLN A 247 12.51 -17.72 -6.32
CA GLN A 247 13.16 -17.51 -7.62
C GLN A 247 14.37 -16.56 -7.54
N LEU A 248 14.32 -15.55 -6.68
CA LEU A 248 15.44 -14.63 -6.48
C LEU A 248 16.61 -15.32 -5.75
N GLN A 249 16.32 -16.05 -4.67
CA GLN A 249 17.32 -16.84 -3.95
C GLN A 249 18.06 -17.83 -4.87
N ARG A 250 17.32 -18.57 -5.71
CA ARG A 250 17.93 -19.49 -6.69
C ARG A 250 18.84 -18.80 -7.71
N ARG A 251 18.50 -17.57 -8.12
CA ARG A 251 19.34 -16.80 -9.06
C ARG A 251 20.62 -16.32 -8.40
N ASP A 252 20.54 -15.89 -7.15
CA ASP A 252 21.70 -15.46 -6.38
C ASP A 252 22.64 -16.66 -6.18
N ASP A 253 22.13 -17.82 -5.73
CA ASP A 253 22.92 -19.04 -5.54
C ASP A 253 23.61 -19.53 -6.83
N THR A 254 22.94 -19.40 -7.98
CA THR A 254 23.52 -19.76 -9.28
C THR A 254 24.62 -18.79 -9.70
N SER A 255 24.51 -17.51 -9.32
CA SER A 255 25.49 -16.47 -9.65
C SER A 255 26.74 -16.58 -8.77
N THR A 256 26.61 -16.96 -7.50
CA THR A 256 27.75 -17.22 -6.60
C THR A 256 28.52 -18.48 -6.99
N ASN A 257 27.84 -19.52 -7.48
CA ASN A 257 28.48 -20.78 -7.90
C ASN A 257 29.22 -20.70 -9.25
N GLN A 258 29.10 -19.62 -10.04
CA GLN A 258 29.90 -19.44 -11.26
C GLN A 258 31.37 -19.04 -10.99
N ASN A 259 31.74 -18.72 -9.75
CA ASN A 259 33.14 -18.48 -9.34
C ASN A 259 33.86 -19.75 -8.84
N HIS A 260 33.24 -20.93 -8.94
CA HIS A 260 33.92 -22.21 -8.76
C HIS A 260 33.66 -23.08 -9.98
N ARG A 261 34.72 -23.39 -10.73
CA ARG A 261 34.69 -24.20 -11.95
C ARG A 261 34.22 -25.62 -11.59
N PRO A 262 33.06 -26.12 -12.08
CA PRO A 262 32.72 -27.53 -11.91
C PRO A 262 33.09 -28.31 -13.17
N GLU A 263 33.76 -29.44 -12.97
CA GLU A 263 34.01 -30.49 -13.98
C GLU A 263 32.69 -31.03 -14.59
N PRO A 264 32.71 -31.62 -15.81
CA PRO A 264 31.50 -32.00 -16.52
C PRO A 264 31.06 -33.44 -16.22
N MET A 265 29.91 -33.61 -15.57
CA MET A 265 28.93 -34.72 -15.73
C MET A 265 27.82 -34.51 -14.69
N SER A 266 26.54 -34.85 -14.86
CA SER A 266 25.78 -35.58 -15.87
C SER A 266 24.30 -35.22 -15.68
N ARG A 267 23.52 -35.28 -16.75
CA ARG A 267 22.10 -34.95 -16.83
C ARG A 267 21.19 -35.75 -15.88
N LEU A 268 20.07 -35.11 -15.55
CA LEU A 268 18.70 -35.65 -15.35
C LEU A 268 18.28 -36.19 -13.98
N LEU A 269 17.06 -35.75 -13.61
CA LEU A 269 16.15 -36.17 -12.53
C LEU A 269 16.34 -35.48 -11.17
N ASN A 270 15.50 -34.45 -10.93
CA ASN A 270 14.63 -34.32 -9.75
C ASN A 270 14.04 -32.90 -9.70
N ALA A 271 12.89 -32.70 -10.34
CA ALA A 271 12.15 -31.43 -10.26
C ALA A 271 10.66 -31.63 -9.97
N VAL A 272 10.26 -32.80 -9.46
CA VAL A 272 8.82 -33.13 -9.28
C VAL A 272 8.44 -33.55 -7.86
N ASP A 273 9.38 -33.78 -6.94
CA ASP A 273 9.04 -34.32 -5.60
C ASP A 273 9.25 -33.40 -4.40
N ASP A 274 9.69 -32.14 -4.57
CA ASP A 274 9.94 -31.23 -3.43
C ASP A 274 8.86 -30.15 -3.22
N LEU A 275 7.64 -30.37 -3.71
CA LEU A 275 6.45 -29.66 -3.24
C LEU A 275 5.96 -30.28 -1.92
N SER A 276 6.83 -30.35 -0.91
CA SER A 276 6.36 -30.48 0.46
C SER A 276 5.86 -29.09 0.89
N ILE A 277 4.54 -28.95 0.94
CA ILE A 277 3.88 -27.80 1.56
C ILE A 277 4.20 -27.89 3.05
N SER A 278 5.31 -27.30 3.48
CA SER A 278 5.57 -27.04 4.88
C SER A 278 4.56 -25.96 5.32
N ASN A 279 3.47 -26.44 5.90
CA ASN A 279 2.37 -25.67 6.47
C ASN A 279 2.90 -24.83 7.65
N GLY A 280 3.55 -23.71 7.35
CA GLY A 280 4.04 -22.75 8.34
C GLY A 280 2.96 -21.73 8.70
N LEU A 281 2.21 -22.02 9.78
CA LEU A 281 1.38 -21.08 10.54
C LEU A 281 0.63 -20.00 9.74
N HIS A 282 -0.40 -20.41 9.00
CA HIS A 282 -1.46 -19.47 8.64
C HIS A 282 -2.33 -19.21 9.88
N LYS A 283 -2.31 -17.97 10.40
CA LYS A 283 -3.39 -17.49 11.29
C LYS A 283 -4.69 -17.51 10.49
N SER A 284 -5.52 -18.53 10.72
CA SER A 284 -6.87 -18.59 10.18
C SER A 284 -7.75 -17.59 10.92
N TYR A 285 -8.06 -16.46 10.29
CA TYR A 285 -9.12 -15.57 10.76
C TYR A 285 -10.46 -16.02 10.17
N SER A 286 -11.52 -15.99 10.98
CA SER A 286 -12.84 -16.52 10.63
C SER A 286 -13.50 -15.68 9.53
N TYR A 287 -14.23 -16.32 8.61
CA TYR A 287 -15.03 -15.66 7.57
C TYR A 287 -16.02 -14.62 8.12
N ASP A 288 -16.47 -14.78 9.37
CA ASP A 288 -17.39 -13.85 10.03
C ASP A 288 -16.71 -12.55 10.47
N GLU A 289 -15.42 -12.59 10.80
CA GLU A 289 -14.66 -11.38 11.12
C GLU A 289 -14.52 -10.50 9.86
N VAL A 290 -14.25 -11.12 8.70
CA VAL A 290 -14.12 -10.47 7.36
C VAL A 290 -15.36 -9.63 6.99
N ARG A 291 -16.57 -10.12 7.30
CA ARG A 291 -17.82 -9.39 7.01
C ARG A 291 -17.99 -8.13 7.86
N VAL A 292 -17.60 -8.18 9.13
CA VAL A 292 -17.64 -7.01 10.02
C VAL A 292 -16.66 -5.95 9.53
N TYR A 293 -15.48 -6.33 9.03
CA TYR A 293 -14.46 -5.41 8.48
C TYR A 293 -14.94 -4.62 7.24
N VAL A 294 -15.63 -5.27 6.29
CA VAL A 294 -16.15 -4.61 5.06
C VAL A 294 -17.23 -3.59 5.38
N TYR A 295 -18.13 -3.93 6.32
CA TYR A 295 -19.20 -3.04 6.76
C TYR A 295 -18.64 -1.79 7.46
N VAL A 296 -17.62 -1.99 8.30
CA VAL A 296 -16.92 -0.95 9.07
C VAL A 296 -16.13 0.01 8.18
N MET A 297 -15.37 -0.50 7.21
CA MET A 297 -14.53 0.36 6.35
C MET A 297 -15.32 1.24 5.37
N SER A 298 -16.58 0.87 5.10
CA SER A 298 -17.51 1.66 4.28
C SER A 298 -17.98 2.95 4.98
N PHE A 299 -17.97 3.01 6.32
CA PHE A 299 -18.33 4.22 7.08
C PHE A 299 -17.24 5.30 7.10
N ILE A 300 -16.01 4.96 6.73
CA ILE A 300 -14.87 5.90 6.68
C ILE A 300 -14.91 6.74 5.38
N SER A 301 -15.65 6.32 4.35
CA SER A 301 -15.73 7.03 3.06
C SER A 301 -16.49 8.37 3.09
N PHE A 302 -17.12 8.77 4.20
CA PHE A 302 -18.09 9.89 4.19
C PHE A 302 -17.76 11.03 5.16
N SER A 303 -16.51 11.25 5.58
CA SER A 303 -16.23 12.27 6.62
C SER A 303 -14.95 13.09 6.47
N THR A 304 -14.37 13.13 5.27
CA THR A 304 -13.28 14.07 4.93
C THR A 304 -13.58 14.86 3.65
N LEU A 305 -14.86 15.21 3.48
CA LEU A 305 -15.29 16.40 2.74
C LEU A 305 -15.86 17.38 3.75
#